data_AF-A0A3P7J9P5-F1
#
_entry.id   AF-A0A3P7J9P5-F1
#
_cell.length_a   1.000
_cell.length_b   1.000
_cell.length_c   1.000
_cell.angle_alpha   90.00
_cell.angle_beta   90.00
_cell.angle_gamma   90.00
#
_symmetry.space_group_name_H-M   'P 1'
#
loop_
_entity.id
_entity.type
_entity.pdbx_description
1 polymer ?
#
loop_
_entity_poly.entity_id
_entity_poly.type
_entity_poly.pdbx_seq_one_letter_code
_entity_poly.pdbx_strand_id
1 'polypeptide(L)'
;MRGGGYRGGPRGRGGFVAGPSFPMRPPPFDVHLANDVFVRINENNDTQLTQDVVARATALTPTDSERATVAALVLKVKAAIDKVIATPDCVPGVKFEDYREVGSFKKDTALTGHTVADIVIVMQTLPTYCVAGVKFEDYREVGSFKKDTALTGHTVADIVIVMQTLPTFEAVAALGNKLAEEVRAQKEVEAVAALGNKLAEEVRAQKEVISCVSRDYGCLLAAANAQVRILITTLPSNAPNLEQDLHLPERIMMINHHAIRHVIWFEEATLQSPFKMLVRVLKDIRRRYAGLQPLSVWVIEYLAHFAVMNTSNRQPLPLGPAFRRVFEALSTGMFVDLLIPFFS
;
A
#
# COMPACT_ATOMS: atom_id res chain seq x y z
N MET A 1 -32.33 -38.24 -61.04
CA MET A 1 -31.89 -36.85 -60.73
C MET A 1 -32.87 -36.29 -59.69
N ARG A 2 -32.61 -36.49 -58.38
CA ARG A 2 -32.31 -35.41 -57.39
C ARG A 2 -32.93 -34.05 -57.79
N GLY A 3 -33.93 -33.46 -57.14
CA GLY A 3 -34.29 -33.43 -55.73
C GLY A 3 -33.77 -32.13 -55.10
N GLY A 4 -34.54 -31.04 -55.17
CA GLY A 4 -34.17 -29.71 -54.65
C GLY A 4 -35.26 -29.12 -53.78
N GLY A 5 -35.10 -29.26 -52.46
CA GLY A 5 -35.97 -28.68 -51.43
C GLY A 5 -35.48 -27.33 -50.94
N TYR A 6 -36.43 -26.52 -50.48
CA TYR A 6 -36.24 -25.30 -49.69
C TYR A 6 -35.38 -25.55 -48.44
N ARG A 7 -34.39 -24.66 -48.16
CA ARG A 7 -33.96 -24.36 -46.78
C ARG A 7 -33.07 -23.10 -46.69
N GLY A 8 -33.58 -22.12 -45.93
CA GLY A 8 -32.86 -21.39 -44.89
C GLY A 8 -31.63 -20.58 -45.28
N GLY A 9 -31.78 -19.26 -45.35
CA GLY A 9 -30.66 -18.32 -45.38
C GLY A 9 -29.74 -18.48 -44.15
N PRO A 10 -28.40 -18.37 -44.32
CA PRO A 10 -27.50 -18.29 -43.19
C PRO A 10 -27.64 -16.94 -42.49
N ARG A 11 -28.12 -16.97 -41.23
CA ARG A 11 -27.86 -15.91 -40.25
C ARG A 11 -26.36 -15.68 -40.22
N GLY A 12 -25.93 -14.54 -40.74
CA GLY A 12 -24.56 -14.05 -40.62
C GLY A 12 -24.19 -13.99 -39.15
N ARG A 13 -23.27 -14.86 -38.75
CA ARG A 13 -22.59 -14.86 -37.47
C ARG A 13 -21.99 -13.47 -37.29
N GLY A 14 -22.46 -12.72 -36.29
CA GLY A 14 -21.96 -11.39 -35.97
C GLY A 14 -20.45 -11.39 -35.96
N GLY A 15 -19.85 -10.51 -36.77
CA GLY A 15 -18.42 -10.33 -36.81
C GLY A 15 -17.92 -10.03 -35.40
N PHE A 16 -16.92 -10.79 -34.95
CA PHE A 16 -16.07 -10.34 -33.87
C PHE A 16 -15.49 -9.01 -34.31
N VAL A 17 -16.02 -7.91 -33.77
CA VAL A 17 -15.35 -6.62 -33.82
C VAL A 17 -14.08 -6.85 -33.02
N ALA A 18 -12.97 -7.06 -33.73
CA ALA A 18 -11.66 -6.99 -33.13
C ALA A 18 -11.59 -5.64 -32.42
N GLY A 19 -11.53 -5.67 -31.09
CA GLY A 19 -11.16 -4.49 -30.31
C GLY A 19 -9.85 -3.93 -30.85
N PRO A 20 -9.54 -2.65 -30.59
CA PRO A 20 -8.35 -2.01 -31.14
C PRO A 20 -7.13 -2.90 -30.91
N SER A 21 -6.59 -3.43 -32.00
CA SER A 21 -5.29 -4.07 -32.02
C SER A 21 -4.28 -2.99 -31.67
N PHE A 22 -3.91 -2.91 -30.39
CA PHE A 22 -2.71 -2.17 -30.01
C PHE A 22 -1.59 -2.71 -30.90
N PRO A 23 -0.91 -1.86 -31.71
CA PRO A 23 0.28 -2.33 -32.40
C PRO A 23 1.22 -2.83 -31.30
N MET A 24 1.51 -4.13 -31.30
CA MET A 24 2.55 -4.71 -30.46
C MET A 24 3.83 -3.97 -30.82
N ARG A 25 4.14 -2.92 -30.06
CA ARG A 25 5.36 -2.15 -30.29
C ARG A 25 6.52 -3.10 -30.00
N PRO A 26 7.57 -3.08 -30.83
CA PRO A 26 8.73 -3.92 -30.57
C PRO A 26 9.25 -3.65 -29.16
N PRO A 27 9.64 -4.68 -28.39
CA PRO A 27 10.29 -4.46 -27.10
C PRO A 27 11.53 -3.58 -27.29
N PRO A 28 11.92 -2.81 -26.26
CA PRO A 28 13.14 -2.01 -26.33
C PRO A 28 14.33 -2.93 -26.58
N PHE A 29 15.37 -2.40 -27.23
CA PHE A 29 16.58 -3.16 -27.46
C PHE A 29 17.20 -3.62 -26.12
N ASP A 30 17.58 -4.90 -26.05
CA ASP A 30 18.29 -5.48 -24.92
C ASP A 30 19.34 -6.45 -25.46
N VAL A 31 20.61 -6.08 -25.30
CA VAL A 31 21.75 -6.86 -25.80
C VAL A 31 21.78 -8.27 -25.22
N HIS A 32 21.33 -8.45 -23.97
CA HIS A 32 21.35 -9.75 -23.30
C HIS A 32 20.30 -10.73 -23.82
N LEU A 33 19.32 -10.26 -24.60
CA LEU A 33 18.34 -11.09 -25.31
C LEU A 33 18.76 -11.40 -26.75
N ALA A 34 19.73 -10.67 -27.31
CA ALA A 34 20.18 -10.78 -28.70
C ALA A 34 21.66 -11.18 -28.82
N ASN A 35 22.18 -11.94 -27.85
CA ASN A 35 23.59 -12.37 -27.82
C ASN A 35 23.99 -13.25 -29.02
N ASP A 36 23.03 -13.91 -29.65
CA ASP A 36 23.19 -14.71 -30.87
C ASP A 36 23.41 -13.83 -32.12
N VAL A 37 22.84 -12.63 -32.13
CA VAL A 37 22.99 -11.64 -33.20
C VAL A 37 24.21 -10.75 -32.97
N PHE A 38 24.44 -10.33 -31.72
CA PHE A 38 25.53 -9.44 -31.33
C PHE A 38 26.64 -10.20 -30.62
N VAL A 39 27.37 -11.02 -31.39
CA VAL A 39 28.51 -11.79 -30.89
C VAL A 39 29.63 -10.84 -30.47
N ARG A 40 30.11 -11.01 -29.23
CA ARG A 40 31.18 -10.17 -28.69
C ARG A 40 32.53 -10.59 -29.26
N ILE A 41 33.29 -9.61 -29.76
CA ILE A 41 34.67 -9.80 -30.22
C ILE A 41 35.62 -9.89 -29.01
N ASN A 42 35.34 -9.14 -27.93
CA ASN A 42 36.06 -9.15 -26.67
C ASN A 42 35.09 -9.29 -25.50
N GLU A 43 35.49 -10.01 -24.45
CA GLU A 43 34.71 -10.10 -23.21
C GLU A 43 34.81 -8.80 -22.39
N ASN A 44 33.70 -8.39 -21.77
CA ASN A 44 33.75 -7.29 -20.80
C ASN A 44 34.27 -7.84 -19.46
N ASN A 45 35.34 -7.25 -18.95
CA ASN A 45 35.81 -7.56 -17.60
C ASN A 45 34.99 -6.77 -16.57
N ASP A 46 33.97 -7.42 -16.00
CA ASP A 46 33.07 -6.84 -14.99
C ASP A 46 33.45 -7.21 -13.56
N THR A 47 34.65 -7.74 -13.34
CA THR A 47 35.08 -8.21 -12.02
C THR A 47 35.11 -7.06 -11.02
N GLN A 48 35.70 -5.91 -11.38
CA GLN A 48 35.74 -4.75 -10.49
C GLN A 48 34.33 -4.20 -10.22
N LEU A 49 33.50 -4.07 -11.26
CA LEU A 49 32.12 -3.61 -11.12
C LEU A 49 31.33 -4.53 -10.18
N THR A 50 31.50 -5.85 -10.32
CA THR A 50 30.86 -6.83 -9.46
C THR A 50 31.31 -6.64 -8.01
N GLN A 51 32.62 -6.48 -7.77
CA GLN A 51 33.16 -6.25 -6.43
C GLN A 51 32.63 -4.96 -5.80
N ASP A 52 32.57 -3.86 -6.56
CA ASP A 52 32.08 -2.57 -6.08
C ASP A 52 30.59 -2.63 -5.73
N VAL A 53 29.78 -3.31 -6.55
CA VAL A 53 28.34 -3.49 -6.29
C VAL A 53 28.13 -4.38 -5.06
N VAL A 54 28.91 -5.46 -4.88
CA VAL A 54 28.87 -6.31 -3.67
C VAL A 54 29.28 -5.51 -2.43
N ALA A 55 30.37 -4.74 -2.50
CA ALA A 55 30.84 -3.91 -1.40
C ALA A 55 29.79 -2.87 -0.99
N ARG A 56 29.19 -2.19 -1.97
CA ARG A 56 28.11 -1.21 -1.71
C ARG A 56 26.86 -1.89 -1.15
N ALA A 57 26.43 -3.02 -1.69
CA ALA A 57 25.27 -3.75 -1.21
C ALA A 57 25.46 -4.21 0.26
N THR A 58 26.66 -4.68 0.58
CA THR A 58 27.04 -5.09 1.95
C THR A 58 27.00 -3.90 2.90
N ALA A 59 27.60 -2.77 2.52
CA ALA A 59 27.58 -1.53 3.32
C ALA A 59 26.17 -0.97 3.56
N LEU A 60 25.24 -1.23 2.64
CA LEU A 60 23.84 -0.82 2.75
C LEU A 60 22.96 -1.83 3.52
N THR A 61 23.47 -3.01 3.84
CA THR A 61 22.69 -4.07 4.49
C THR A 61 22.53 -3.73 5.99
N PRO A 62 21.31 -3.75 6.54
CA PRO A 62 21.09 -3.53 7.97
C PRO A 62 21.89 -4.52 8.81
N THR A 63 22.42 -4.06 9.93
CA THR A 63 23.18 -4.91 10.87
C THR A 63 22.28 -5.96 11.52
N ASP A 64 22.87 -7.06 12.01
CA ASP A 64 22.12 -8.14 12.67
C ASP A 64 21.32 -7.63 13.88
N SER A 65 21.89 -6.67 14.62
CA SER A 65 21.20 -5.99 15.73
C SER A 65 19.99 -5.19 15.25
N GLU A 66 20.13 -4.38 14.18
CA GLU A 66 19.01 -3.62 13.61
C GLU A 66 17.89 -4.55 13.15
N ARG A 67 18.24 -5.66 12.46
CA ARG A 67 17.26 -6.65 12.00
C ARG A 67 16.56 -7.32 13.17
N ALA A 68 17.29 -7.70 14.23
CA ALA A 68 16.73 -8.31 15.42
C ALA A 68 15.77 -7.37 16.17
N THR A 69 16.12 -6.09 16.30
CA THR A 69 15.25 -5.09 16.94
C THR A 69 13.93 -4.92 16.20
N VAL A 70 13.97 -4.78 14.87
CA VAL A 70 12.74 -4.66 14.06
C VAL A 70 11.93 -5.96 14.08
N ALA A 71 12.59 -7.13 13.97
CA ALA A 71 11.93 -8.43 14.03
C ALA A 71 11.19 -8.65 15.36
N ALA A 72 11.82 -8.27 16.48
CA ALA A 72 11.20 -8.37 17.80
C ALA A 72 9.95 -7.50 17.91
N LEU A 73 9.99 -6.26 17.40
CA LEU A 73 8.82 -5.38 17.40
C LEU A 73 7.69 -5.93 16.50
N VAL A 74 8.02 -6.41 15.30
CA VAL A 74 7.04 -7.04 14.40
C VAL A 74 6.38 -8.24 15.06
N LEU A 75 7.14 -9.10 15.75
CA LEU A 75 6.60 -10.26 16.45
C LEU A 75 5.59 -9.84 17.54
N LYS A 76 5.89 -8.80 18.32
CA LYS A 76 4.99 -8.28 19.35
C LYS A 76 3.70 -7.70 18.75
N VAL A 77 3.84 -6.95 17.66
CA VAL A 77 2.69 -6.36 16.92
C VAL A 77 1.81 -7.46 16.34
N LYS A 78 2.39 -8.53 15.76
CA LYS A 78 1.61 -9.67 15.26
C LYS A 78 0.86 -10.39 16.37
N ALA A 79 1.51 -10.66 17.50
CA ALA A 79 0.83 -11.25 18.65
C ALA A 79 -0.33 -10.37 19.16
N ALA A 80 -0.18 -9.03 19.10
CA ALA A 80 -1.26 -8.11 19.40
C ALA A 80 -2.40 -8.17 18.37
N ILE A 81 -2.08 -8.25 17.07
CA ILE A 81 -3.09 -8.43 16.00
C ILE A 81 -3.84 -9.74 16.18
N ASP A 82 -3.13 -10.86 16.39
CA ASP A 82 -3.72 -12.19 16.61
C ASP A 82 -4.71 -12.17 17.79
N LYS A 83 -4.35 -11.49 18.89
CA LYS A 83 -5.23 -11.33 20.06
C LYS A 83 -6.45 -10.46 19.75
N VAL A 84 -6.29 -9.37 18.99
CA VAL A 84 -7.40 -8.51 18.56
C VAL A 84 -8.36 -9.26 17.64
N ILE A 85 -7.84 -10.07 16.70
CA ILE A 85 -8.65 -10.91 15.80
C ILE A 85 -9.38 -12.01 16.57
N ALA A 86 -8.72 -12.63 17.56
CA ALA A 86 -9.30 -13.71 18.36
C ALA A 86 -10.37 -13.23 19.36
N THR A 87 -10.47 -11.92 19.62
CA THR A 87 -11.42 -11.34 20.56
C THR A 87 -12.63 -10.75 19.80
N PRO A 88 -13.82 -11.36 19.85
CA PRO A 88 -15.01 -10.82 19.23
C PRO A 88 -15.34 -9.43 19.80
N ASP A 89 -15.79 -8.51 18.94
CA ASP A 89 -16.19 -7.13 19.30
C ASP A 89 -15.11 -6.30 20.01
N CYS A 90 -13.83 -6.69 19.91
CA CYS A 90 -12.70 -5.95 20.49
C CYS A 90 -12.62 -4.50 19.97
N VAL A 91 -13.00 -4.29 18.72
CA VAL A 91 -13.22 -2.97 18.11
C VAL A 91 -14.63 -2.98 17.47
N PRO A 92 -15.59 -2.19 17.98
CA PRO A 92 -16.95 -2.16 17.44
C PRO A 92 -16.96 -1.83 15.95
N GLY A 93 -17.69 -2.62 15.16
CA GLY A 93 -17.87 -2.39 13.73
C GLY A 93 -16.69 -2.76 12.84
N VAL A 94 -15.60 -3.34 13.38
CA VAL A 94 -14.43 -3.77 12.61
C VAL A 94 -14.40 -5.29 12.48
N LYS A 95 -14.37 -5.79 11.24
CA LYS A 95 -14.16 -7.22 10.94
C LYS A 95 -12.89 -7.40 10.13
N PHE A 96 -12.05 -8.33 10.58
CA PHE A 96 -10.79 -8.68 9.94
C PHE A 96 -10.98 -9.87 8.99
N GLU A 97 -10.28 -9.84 7.87
CA GLU A 97 -10.19 -10.98 6.95
C GLU A 97 -8.86 -11.72 7.09
N ASP A 98 -7.76 -10.98 6.95
CA ASP A 98 -6.39 -11.51 7.00
C ASP A 98 -5.40 -10.38 7.31
N TYR A 99 -4.19 -10.71 7.70
CA TYR A 99 -3.08 -9.76 7.77
C TYR A 99 -1.78 -10.38 7.24
N ARG A 100 -0.93 -9.55 6.62
CA ARG A 100 0.32 -9.99 5.97
C ARG A 100 1.45 -9.04 6.29
N GLU A 101 2.62 -9.58 6.64
CA GLU A 101 3.86 -8.80 6.64
C GLU A 101 4.25 -8.44 5.21
N VAL A 102 4.60 -7.18 4.98
CA VAL A 102 5.00 -6.70 3.66
C VAL A 102 6.22 -5.78 3.71
N GLY A 103 6.54 -5.19 2.55
CA GLY A 103 7.54 -4.15 2.46
C GLY A 103 8.97 -4.66 2.47
N SER A 104 9.90 -3.70 2.62
CA SER A 104 11.34 -3.98 2.48
C SER A 104 11.91 -4.84 3.60
N PHE A 105 11.32 -4.78 4.80
CA PHE A 105 11.74 -5.62 5.92
C PHE A 105 11.45 -7.09 5.63
N LYS A 106 10.19 -7.43 5.28
CA LYS A 106 9.78 -8.80 4.95
C LYS A 106 10.55 -9.38 3.74
N LYS A 107 10.85 -8.55 2.74
CA LYS A 107 11.59 -8.94 1.53
C LYS A 107 13.11 -9.05 1.74
N ASP A 108 13.62 -8.67 2.91
CA ASP A 108 15.05 -8.53 3.18
C ASP A 108 15.74 -7.60 2.17
N THR A 109 15.11 -6.47 1.85
CA THR A 109 15.66 -5.40 0.99
C THR A 109 15.69 -4.05 1.70
N ALA A 110 15.55 -4.05 3.03
CA ALA A 110 15.75 -2.88 3.87
C ALA A 110 17.19 -2.35 3.74
N LEU A 111 17.35 -1.05 3.95
CA LEU A 111 18.66 -0.38 3.97
C LEU A 111 19.05 -0.12 5.43
N THR A 112 20.33 -0.14 5.76
CA THR A 112 20.83 0.22 7.10
C THR A 112 20.33 1.61 7.52
N GLY A 113 20.05 1.78 8.82
CA GLY A 113 19.42 2.98 9.37
C GLY A 113 17.92 3.14 9.07
N HIS A 114 17.28 2.26 8.27
CA HIS A 114 15.84 2.25 8.05
C HIS A 114 15.16 1.13 8.86
N THR A 115 14.86 1.42 10.12
CA THR A 115 14.22 0.47 11.06
C THR A 115 12.70 0.49 10.99
N VAL A 116 12.15 0.41 9.77
CA VAL A 116 10.70 0.43 9.51
C VAL A 116 10.24 -0.90 8.91
N ALA A 117 9.22 -1.51 9.51
CA ALA A 117 8.51 -2.66 8.97
C ALA A 117 7.07 -2.30 8.59
N ASP A 118 6.48 -3.10 7.70
CA ASP A 118 5.14 -2.87 7.16
C ASP A 118 4.27 -4.12 7.37
N ILE A 119 3.05 -3.95 7.88
CA ILE A 119 2.05 -5.02 7.99
C ILE A 119 0.78 -4.50 7.33
N VAL A 120 0.23 -5.25 6.37
CA VAL A 120 -1.07 -4.95 5.77
C VAL A 120 -2.15 -5.71 6.51
N ILE A 121 -3.21 -5.02 6.93
CA ILE A 121 -4.42 -5.61 7.50
C ILE A 121 -5.54 -5.47 6.46
N VAL A 122 -6.15 -6.60 6.10
CA VAL A 122 -7.29 -6.67 5.18
C VAL A 122 -8.57 -6.72 6.01
N MET A 123 -9.43 -5.73 5.82
CA MET A 123 -10.71 -5.60 6.50
C MET A 123 -11.86 -6.09 5.61
N GLN A 124 -12.77 -6.87 6.21
CA GLN A 124 -14.06 -7.19 5.57
C GLN A 124 -14.99 -5.99 5.59
N THR A 125 -14.92 -5.18 6.65
CA THR A 125 -15.63 -3.91 6.79
C THR A 125 -14.90 -2.79 6.07
N LEU A 126 -15.63 -1.82 5.53
CA LEU A 126 -15.02 -0.68 4.85
C LEU A 126 -14.21 0.17 5.86
N PRO A 127 -12.95 0.53 5.56
CA PRO A 127 -12.12 1.31 6.48
C PRO A 127 -12.59 2.77 6.54
N THR A 128 -13.39 3.11 7.56
CA THR A 128 -13.96 4.45 7.74
C THR A 128 -13.06 5.36 8.59
N TYR A 129 -13.05 6.65 8.24
CA TYR A 129 -12.47 7.72 9.04
C TYR A 129 -13.41 8.16 10.17
N CYS A 130 -14.74 8.13 10.01
CA CYS A 130 -15.73 8.48 11.04
C CYS A 130 -17.12 7.92 10.70
N VAL A 131 -18.05 7.93 11.67
CA VAL A 131 -19.46 7.50 11.53
C VAL A 131 -20.30 8.59 10.84
N ALA A 132 -21.14 8.18 9.89
CA ALA A 132 -21.85 9.03 8.94
C ALA A 132 -22.79 10.12 9.52
N GLY A 133 -22.82 11.27 8.83
CA GLY A 133 -24.05 11.89 8.33
C GLY A 133 -24.85 12.82 9.24
N VAL A 134 -24.47 14.10 9.34
CA VAL A 134 -25.40 15.27 9.43
C VAL A 134 -24.72 16.44 8.72
N LYS A 135 -25.42 17.13 7.79
CA LYS A 135 -24.90 18.33 7.10
C LYS A 135 -25.55 19.58 7.70
N PHE A 136 -24.72 20.54 8.13
CA PHE A 136 -25.16 21.80 8.74
C PHE A 136 -24.91 22.98 7.78
N GLU A 137 -25.75 24.01 7.87
CA GLU A 137 -25.54 25.27 7.12
C GLU A 137 -24.80 26.31 7.97
N ASP A 138 -25.23 26.50 9.21
CA ASP A 138 -24.68 27.48 10.16
C ASP A 138 -25.07 27.09 11.61
N TYR A 139 -24.28 27.50 12.61
CA TYR A 139 -24.68 27.43 14.03
C TYR A 139 -24.33 28.73 14.74
N ARG A 140 -25.21 29.16 15.65
CA ARG A 140 -25.02 30.39 16.43
C ARG A 140 -25.40 30.16 17.87
N GLU A 141 -24.44 30.37 18.76
CA GLU A 141 -24.72 30.58 20.17
C GLU A 141 -25.61 31.83 20.32
N VAL A 142 -26.61 31.76 21.19
CA VAL A 142 -27.58 32.82 21.49
C VAL A 142 -27.88 32.83 22.99
N GLY A 143 -28.92 33.56 23.40
CA GLY A 143 -29.39 33.56 24.79
C GLY A 143 -28.58 34.49 25.70
N SER A 144 -28.95 34.46 26.98
CA SER A 144 -28.36 35.30 28.04
C SER A 144 -26.89 34.96 28.32
N PHE A 145 -26.49 33.70 28.05
CA PHE A 145 -25.13 33.23 28.24
C PHE A 145 -24.13 33.90 27.30
N LYS A 146 -24.43 33.95 25.98
CA LYS A 146 -23.57 34.66 25.01
C LYS A 146 -23.59 36.18 25.17
N LYS A 147 -24.67 36.72 25.73
CA LYS A 147 -24.86 38.17 25.92
C LYS A 147 -24.26 38.70 27.22
N ASP A 148 -23.60 37.85 28.01
CA ASP A 148 -23.06 38.16 29.35
C ASP A 148 -24.11 38.71 30.32
N THR A 149 -25.40 38.41 30.11
CA THR A 149 -26.50 38.82 30.97
C THR A 149 -27.06 37.65 31.79
N ALA A 150 -26.28 36.58 31.98
CA ALA A 150 -26.70 35.42 32.76
C ALA A 150 -26.77 35.77 34.25
N LEU A 151 -27.89 35.43 34.91
CA LEU A 151 -28.10 35.65 36.34
C LEU A 151 -27.51 34.49 37.16
N THR A 152 -27.08 34.80 38.38
CA THR A 152 -26.49 33.81 39.29
C THR A 152 -27.50 32.70 39.60
N GLY A 153 -27.10 31.44 39.37
CA GLY A 153 -27.95 30.25 39.57
C GLY A 153 -28.60 29.70 38.29
N HIS A 154 -28.50 30.37 37.15
CA HIS A 154 -28.96 29.84 35.86
C HIS A 154 -27.80 29.25 35.04
N THR A 155 -27.85 27.93 34.79
CA THR A 155 -26.79 27.16 34.09
C THR A 155 -27.26 26.64 32.74
N VAL A 156 -28.02 27.43 31.99
CA VAL A 156 -28.56 27.03 30.67
C VAL A 156 -27.92 27.92 29.60
N ALA A 157 -27.41 27.30 28.54
CA ALA A 157 -26.86 27.97 27.36
C ALA A 157 -27.68 27.59 26.13
N ASP A 158 -27.99 28.57 25.29
CA ASP A 158 -28.85 28.40 24.12
C ASP A 158 -28.02 28.43 22.83
N ILE A 159 -28.21 27.44 21.96
CA ILE A 159 -27.57 27.37 20.65
C ILE A 159 -28.64 27.13 19.59
N VAL A 160 -28.61 27.91 18.52
CA VAL A 160 -29.48 27.75 17.35
C VAL A 160 -28.67 27.10 16.22
N ILE A 161 -29.24 26.05 15.64
CA ILE A 161 -28.64 25.29 14.54
C ILE A 161 -29.53 25.48 13.31
N VAL A 162 -28.94 25.93 12.20
CA VAL A 162 -29.63 26.09 10.91
C VAL A 162 -29.37 24.84 10.07
N MET A 163 -30.43 24.08 9.80
CA MET A 163 -30.37 22.87 8.98
C MET A 163 -30.63 23.21 7.52
N GLN A 164 -29.84 22.64 6.60
CA GLN A 164 -30.06 22.76 5.15
C GLN A 164 -31.36 22.06 4.69
N THR A 165 -31.93 21.21 5.53
CA THR A 165 -33.17 20.47 5.29
C THR A 165 -34.22 20.84 6.33
N LEU A 166 -35.50 20.60 6.01
CA LEU A 166 -36.60 20.90 6.93
C LEU A 166 -36.47 20.09 8.23
N PRO A 167 -36.51 20.72 9.41
CA PRO A 167 -36.34 20.03 10.68
C PRO A 167 -37.57 19.16 10.98
N THR A 168 -37.43 17.84 10.86
CA THR A 168 -38.43 16.88 11.34
C THR A 168 -38.15 16.50 12.80
N PHE A 169 -39.19 16.09 13.53
CA PHE A 169 -39.06 15.68 14.94
C PHE A 169 -38.05 14.53 15.11
N GLU A 170 -38.04 13.59 14.16
CA GLU A 170 -37.09 12.48 14.14
C GLU A 170 -35.64 12.94 13.88
N ALA A 171 -35.43 13.92 12.98
CA ALA A 171 -34.10 14.46 12.70
C ALA A 171 -33.54 15.26 13.89
N VAL A 172 -34.40 15.98 14.62
CA VAL A 172 -34.01 16.73 15.82
C VAL A 172 -33.69 15.79 16.98
N ALA A 173 -34.46 14.72 17.17
CA ALA A 173 -34.18 13.71 18.19
C ALA A 173 -32.88 12.93 17.88
N ALA A 174 -32.65 12.57 16.61
CA ALA A 174 -31.41 11.95 16.17
C ALA A 174 -30.19 12.89 16.36
N LEU A 175 -30.34 14.18 16.06
CA LEU A 175 -29.29 15.18 16.30
C LEU A 175 -29.01 15.37 17.79
N GLY A 176 -30.05 15.43 18.63
CA GLY A 176 -29.90 15.55 20.08
C GLY A 176 -29.19 14.34 20.69
N ASN A 177 -29.53 13.13 20.24
CA ASN A 177 -28.86 11.91 20.66
C ASN A 177 -27.41 11.88 20.15
N LYS A 178 -27.17 12.24 18.88
CA LYS A 178 -25.83 12.29 18.29
C LYS A 178 -24.93 13.35 18.94
N LEU A 179 -25.45 14.52 19.30
CA LEU A 179 -24.70 15.55 20.04
C LEU A 179 -24.46 15.14 21.50
N ALA A 180 -25.43 14.49 22.14
CA ALA A 180 -25.25 13.94 23.49
C ALA A 180 -24.25 12.78 23.49
N GLU A 181 -24.24 11.98 22.42
CA GLU A 181 -23.21 10.99 22.12
C GLU A 181 -21.88 11.70 21.90
N GLU A 182 -21.73 12.65 20.98
CA GLU A 182 -20.47 13.40 20.72
C GLU A 182 -19.92 14.14 21.95
N VAL A 183 -20.76 14.72 22.81
CA VAL A 183 -20.34 15.37 24.08
C VAL A 183 -19.91 14.33 25.11
N ARG A 184 -20.53 13.14 25.13
CA ARG A 184 -20.01 11.97 25.88
C ARG A 184 -18.85 11.27 25.16
N ALA A 185 -18.70 11.50 23.86
CA ALA A 185 -17.84 10.83 22.89
C ALA A 185 -16.77 11.77 22.31
N GLN A 186 -16.24 12.67 23.13
CA GLN A 186 -14.80 13.00 23.08
C GLN A 186 -13.88 11.77 23.31
N LYS A 187 -14.41 10.55 23.13
CA LYS A 187 -13.85 9.23 23.42
C LYS A 187 -14.27 8.14 22.43
N GLU A 188 -15.01 8.43 21.35
CA GLU A 188 -15.21 7.44 20.28
C GLU A 188 -14.31 7.75 19.09
N VAL A 189 -13.48 6.77 18.78
CA VAL A 189 -12.28 6.90 17.96
C VAL A 189 -12.60 6.34 16.56
N GLU A 190 -12.19 7.07 15.52
CA GLU A 190 -12.12 6.64 14.11
C GLU A 190 -11.72 5.16 14.03
N ALA A 191 -12.40 4.30 13.25
CA ALA A 191 -12.16 2.84 13.29
C ALA A 191 -10.67 2.46 13.12
N VAL A 192 -9.96 3.21 12.26
CA VAL A 192 -8.50 3.12 12.05
C VAL A 192 -7.70 3.53 13.29
N ALA A 193 -8.05 4.65 13.91
CA ALA A 193 -7.39 5.13 15.13
C ALA A 193 -7.73 4.24 16.34
N ALA A 194 -8.93 3.65 16.40
CA ALA A 194 -9.37 2.75 17.46
C ALA A 194 -8.57 1.45 17.40
N LEU A 195 -8.42 0.89 16.19
CA LEU A 195 -7.54 -0.23 15.93
C LEU A 195 -6.09 0.09 16.30
N GLY A 196 -5.56 1.23 15.86
CA GLY A 196 -4.21 1.65 16.17
C GLY A 196 -3.96 1.78 17.69
N ASN A 197 -4.89 2.41 18.41
CA ASN A 197 -4.81 2.56 19.86
C ASN A 197 -4.93 1.21 20.58
N LYS A 198 -5.82 0.33 20.13
CA LYS A 198 -5.98 -1.01 20.71
C LYS A 198 -4.74 -1.87 20.52
N LEU A 199 -4.18 -1.88 19.31
CA LEU A 199 -2.89 -2.53 19.03
C LEU A 199 -1.78 -1.93 19.90
N ALA A 200 -1.82 -0.61 20.12
CA ALA A 200 -0.83 0.04 20.95
C ALA A 200 -0.92 -0.36 22.43
N GLU A 201 -2.13 -0.50 22.98
CA GLU A 201 -2.36 -1.04 24.33
C GLU A 201 -1.85 -2.47 24.47
N GLU A 202 -2.15 -3.34 23.51
CA GLU A 202 -1.76 -4.75 23.55
C GLU A 202 -0.24 -4.94 23.45
N VAL A 203 0.45 -4.11 22.66
CA VAL A 203 1.92 -4.14 22.62
C VAL A 203 2.54 -3.52 23.88
N ARG A 204 1.91 -2.50 24.49
CA ARG A 204 2.32 -2.00 25.82
C ARG A 204 2.16 -3.05 26.91
N ALA A 205 1.13 -3.89 26.84
CA ALA A 205 0.96 -5.02 27.76
C ALA A 205 2.12 -6.03 27.66
N GLN A 206 2.84 -6.08 26.53
CA GLN A 206 4.05 -6.88 26.31
C GLN A 206 5.34 -6.16 26.76
N LYS A 207 5.22 -5.16 27.66
CA LYS A 207 6.32 -4.34 28.22
C LYS A 207 7.12 -3.55 27.16
N GLU A 208 6.49 -3.20 26.05
CA GLU A 208 7.10 -2.34 25.02
C GLU A 208 6.51 -0.93 25.09
N VAL A 209 7.36 0.09 25.16
CA VAL A 209 6.89 1.49 25.14
C VAL A 209 6.73 1.91 23.69
N ILE A 210 5.48 2.13 23.27
CA ILE A 210 5.14 2.55 21.92
C ILE A 210 4.15 3.72 21.89
N SER A 211 4.29 4.56 20.87
CA SER A 211 3.30 5.57 20.47
C SER A 211 2.57 5.13 19.21
N CYS A 212 1.27 5.42 19.11
CA CYS A 212 0.50 5.20 17.89
C CYS A 212 0.12 6.55 17.27
N VAL A 213 0.30 6.68 15.96
CA VAL A 213 -0.09 7.86 15.18
C VAL A 213 -0.90 7.42 13.97
N SER A 214 -2.16 7.84 13.88
CA SER A 214 -3.01 7.61 12.71
C SER A 214 -2.47 8.38 11.49
N ARG A 215 -2.56 7.76 10.31
CA ARG A 215 -2.06 8.29 9.04
C ARG A 215 -3.05 8.00 7.91
N ASP A 216 -2.84 8.64 6.77
CA ASP A 216 -3.59 8.47 5.52
C ASP A 216 -3.54 7.07 4.90
N TYR A 217 -2.69 6.18 5.44
CA TYR A 217 -2.58 4.78 5.04
C TYR A 217 -3.02 3.78 6.13
N GLY A 218 -3.40 4.25 7.33
CA GLY A 218 -3.67 3.41 8.49
C GLY A 218 -3.08 4.00 9.77
N CYS A 219 -2.10 3.34 10.37
CA CYS A 219 -1.42 3.88 11.56
C CYS A 219 0.07 3.51 11.62
N LEU A 220 0.83 4.28 12.40
CA LEU A 220 2.25 4.08 12.67
C LEU A 220 2.44 3.78 14.16
N LEU A 221 2.98 2.60 14.46
CA LEU A 221 3.42 2.21 15.79
C LEU A 221 4.93 2.48 15.88
N ALA A 222 5.32 3.44 16.71
CA ALA A 222 6.73 3.80 16.90
C ALA A 222 7.21 3.39 18.30
N ALA A 223 8.27 2.59 18.34
CA ALA A 223 9.06 2.26 19.52
C ALA A 223 10.35 3.10 19.54
N ALA A 224 11.18 2.93 20.58
CA ALA A 224 12.41 3.71 20.75
C ALA A 224 13.37 3.63 19.54
N ASN A 225 13.57 2.43 18.99
CA ASN A 225 14.57 2.17 17.95
C ASN A 225 13.99 1.54 16.66
N ALA A 226 12.69 1.33 16.60
CA ALA A 226 12.03 0.69 15.46
C ALA A 226 10.59 1.18 15.29
N GLN A 227 10.08 1.08 14.07
CA GLN A 227 8.73 1.50 13.72
C GLN A 227 8.04 0.40 12.91
N VAL A 228 6.73 0.26 13.11
CA VAL A 228 5.87 -0.62 12.32
C VAL A 228 4.72 0.19 11.76
N ARG A 229 4.59 0.22 10.43
CA ARG A 229 3.44 0.78 9.73
C ARG A 229 2.37 -0.28 9.57
N ILE A 230 1.17 0.04 10.02
CA ILE A 230 -0.03 -0.75 9.77
C ILE A 230 -0.73 -0.11 8.56
N LEU A 231 -0.69 -0.83 7.45
CA LEU A 231 -1.28 -0.46 6.18
C LEU A 231 -2.69 -1.06 6.12
N ILE A 232 -3.72 -0.23 6.09
CA ILE A 232 -5.11 -0.70 6.09
C ILE A 232 -5.61 -0.79 4.65
N THR A 233 -6.27 -1.89 4.34
CA THR A 233 -6.96 -2.09 3.06
C THR A 233 -8.24 -2.89 3.26
N THR A 234 -9.10 -2.89 2.25
CA THR A 234 -10.20 -3.84 2.09
C THR A 234 -10.01 -4.68 0.83
N LEU A 235 -10.94 -5.59 0.56
CA LEU A 235 -10.98 -6.37 -0.67
C LEU A 235 -11.20 -5.47 -1.90
N PRO A 236 -10.54 -5.76 -3.04
CA PRO A 236 -10.79 -5.03 -4.29
C PRO A 236 -12.26 -5.04 -4.73
N SER A 237 -13.01 -6.10 -4.39
CA SER A 237 -14.46 -6.19 -4.65
C SER A 237 -15.28 -5.11 -3.93
N ASN A 238 -14.73 -4.56 -2.84
CA ASN A 238 -15.37 -3.52 -2.05
C ASN A 238 -15.05 -2.10 -2.55
N ALA A 239 -14.10 -1.95 -3.48
CA ALA A 239 -13.68 -0.64 -4.00
C ALA A 239 -14.83 0.21 -4.58
N PRO A 240 -15.81 -0.35 -5.31
CA PRO A 240 -16.95 0.42 -5.82
C PRO A 240 -17.87 1.00 -4.73
N ASN A 241 -17.79 0.48 -3.50
CA ASN A 241 -18.61 0.89 -2.37
C ASN A 241 -17.94 1.99 -1.53
N LEU A 242 -16.79 2.51 -1.96
CA LEU A 242 -16.02 3.50 -1.23
C LEU A 242 -16.55 4.91 -1.45
N GLU A 243 -17.02 5.53 -0.37
CA GLU A 243 -17.30 6.97 -0.30
C GLU A 243 -16.04 7.79 0.04
N GLN A 244 -15.77 8.83 -0.76
CA GLN A 244 -14.55 9.65 -0.70
C GLN A 244 -14.35 10.42 0.63
N ASP A 245 -15.44 10.81 1.28
CA ASP A 245 -15.40 11.58 2.54
C ASP A 245 -15.51 10.69 3.79
N LEU A 246 -15.80 9.40 3.59
CA LEU A 246 -16.04 8.46 4.68
C LEU A 246 -14.89 7.48 4.86
N HIS A 247 -14.25 7.04 3.76
CA HIS A 247 -13.26 5.98 3.79
C HIS A 247 -11.85 6.44 3.45
N LEU A 248 -10.87 5.60 3.81
CA LEU A 248 -9.52 5.68 3.27
C LEU A 248 -9.56 5.82 1.73
N PRO A 249 -8.71 6.66 1.11
CA PRO A 249 -8.75 6.85 -0.34
C PRO A 249 -8.52 5.52 -1.07
N GLU A 250 -9.34 5.24 -2.08
CA GLU A 250 -9.27 4.01 -2.89
C GLU A 250 -7.85 3.74 -3.37
N ARG A 251 -7.18 4.78 -3.89
CA ARG A 251 -5.78 4.69 -4.36
C ARG A 251 -4.84 4.12 -3.29
N ILE A 252 -4.96 4.56 -2.05
CA ILE A 252 -4.07 4.12 -0.96
C ILE A 252 -4.39 2.68 -0.57
N MET A 253 -5.68 2.32 -0.49
CA MET A 253 -6.06 0.94 -0.20
C MET A 253 -5.61 -0.01 -1.31
N MET A 254 -5.73 0.37 -2.58
CA MET A 254 -5.23 -0.45 -3.67
C MET A 254 -3.71 -0.61 -3.61
N ILE A 255 -2.95 0.46 -3.32
CA ILE A 255 -1.50 0.38 -3.11
C ILE A 255 -1.16 -0.61 -1.97
N ASN A 256 -1.88 -0.53 -0.85
CA ASN A 256 -1.70 -1.43 0.29
C ASN A 256 -2.04 -2.89 -0.07
N HIS A 257 -3.13 -3.13 -0.80
CA HIS A 257 -3.51 -4.44 -1.30
C HIS A 257 -2.46 -5.01 -2.28
N HIS A 258 -1.94 -4.20 -3.20
CA HIS A 258 -0.88 -4.61 -4.13
C HIS A 258 0.42 -4.95 -3.39
N ALA A 259 0.72 -4.33 -2.26
CA ALA A 259 1.89 -4.68 -1.46
C ALA A 259 1.89 -6.15 -1.01
N ILE A 260 0.71 -6.75 -0.77
CA ILE A 260 0.56 -8.19 -0.49
C ILE A 260 1.01 -9.00 -1.71
N ARG A 261 0.48 -8.68 -2.90
CA ARG A 261 0.83 -9.35 -4.16
C ARG A 261 2.32 -9.22 -4.47
N HIS A 262 2.90 -8.05 -4.21
CA HIS A 262 4.32 -7.79 -4.43
C HIS A 262 5.21 -8.68 -3.55
N VAL A 263 4.81 -8.96 -2.31
CA VAL A 263 5.58 -9.83 -1.40
C VAL A 263 5.51 -11.28 -1.84
N ILE A 264 4.32 -11.76 -2.18
CA ILE A 264 4.12 -13.14 -2.68
C ILE A 264 4.98 -13.37 -3.93
N TRP A 265 4.87 -12.48 -4.91
CA TRP A 265 5.71 -12.54 -6.11
C TRP A 265 7.20 -12.49 -5.78
N PHE A 266 7.61 -11.61 -4.86
CA PHE A 266 9.02 -11.43 -4.52
C PHE A 266 9.60 -12.67 -3.82
N GLU A 267 8.84 -13.31 -2.92
CA GLU A 267 9.25 -14.57 -2.29
C GLU A 267 9.49 -15.65 -3.35
N GLU A 268 8.55 -15.84 -4.28
CA GLU A 268 8.69 -16.78 -5.40
C GLU A 268 9.89 -16.45 -6.31
N ALA A 269 10.07 -15.17 -6.66
CA ALA A 269 11.15 -14.70 -7.51
C ALA A 269 12.54 -14.94 -6.88
N THR A 270 12.65 -14.78 -5.56
CA THR A 270 13.94 -14.98 -4.86
C THR A 270 14.37 -16.44 -4.75
N LEU A 271 13.45 -17.40 -4.93
CA LEU A 271 13.81 -18.82 -5.01
C LEU A 271 14.66 -19.13 -6.25
N GLN A 272 14.50 -18.34 -7.31
CA GLN A 272 15.18 -18.56 -8.59
C GLN A 272 16.55 -17.88 -8.65
N SER A 273 16.73 -16.73 -7.98
CA SER A 273 18.03 -16.03 -7.93
C SER A 273 18.11 -14.94 -6.83
N PRO A 274 19.29 -14.72 -6.22
CA PRO A 274 19.49 -13.71 -5.18
C PRO A 274 19.73 -12.30 -5.74
N PHE A 275 18.71 -11.66 -6.33
CA PHE A 275 18.79 -10.27 -6.84
C PHE A 275 18.62 -9.18 -5.75
N LYS A 276 18.45 -9.56 -4.48
CA LYS A 276 18.23 -8.64 -3.33
C LYS A 276 19.35 -7.60 -3.17
N MET A 277 20.61 -8.00 -3.42
CA MET A 277 21.75 -7.09 -3.37
C MET A 277 21.62 -5.96 -4.40
N LEU A 278 21.18 -6.29 -5.63
CA LEU A 278 20.94 -5.31 -6.69
C LEU A 278 19.83 -4.34 -6.28
N VAL A 279 18.73 -4.85 -5.70
CA VAL A 279 17.63 -4.01 -5.20
C VAL A 279 18.11 -2.97 -4.19
N ARG A 280 18.94 -3.35 -3.21
CA ARG A 280 19.47 -2.40 -2.20
C ARG A 280 20.30 -1.30 -2.85
N VAL A 281 21.18 -1.66 -3.78
CA VAL A 281 22.03 -0.70 -4.50
C VAL A 281 21.20 0.25 -5.37
N LEU A 282 20.18 -0.26 -6.08
CA LEU A 282 19.28 0.58 -6.88
C LEU A 282 18.41 1.51 -6.03
N LYS A 283 17.95 1.07 -4.85
CA LYS A 283 17.25 1.93 -3.89
C LYS A 283 18.13 3.08 -3.39
N ASP A 284 19.42 2.81 -3.13
CA ASP A 284 20.40 3.84 -2.76
C ASP A 284 20.66 4.82 -3.91
N ILE A 285 20.79 4.34 -5.14
CA ILE A 285 20.93 5.18 -6.34
C ILE A 285 19.70 6.07 -6.51
N ARG A 286 18.49 5.50 -6.43
CA ARG A 286 17.25 6.28 -6.45
C ARG A 286 17.27 7.40 -5.40
N ARG A 287 17.72 7.12 -4.18
CA ARG A 287 17.84 8.12 -3.10
C ARG A 287 18.81 9.25 -3.46
N ARG A 288 19.92 8.94 -4.14
CA ARG A 288 20.97 9.92 -4.49
C ARG A 288 20.67 10.75 -5.74
N TYR A 289 19.88 10.22 -6.68
CA TYR A 289 19.61 10.89 -7.96
C TYR A 289 18.12 11.22 -8.13
N ALA A 290 17.79 12.51 -8.14
CA ALA A 290 16.42 13.01 -8.23
C ALA A 290 15.68 12.50 -9.49
N GLY A 291 16.37 12.35 -10.62
CA GLY A 291 15.80 11.85 -11.87
C GLY A 291 15.23 10.43 -11.78
N LEU A 292 15.66 9.64 -10.80
CA LEU A 292 15.18 8.26 -10.60
C LEU A 292 14.13 8.14 -9.48
N GLN A 293 13.79 9.24 -8.79
CA GLN A 293 12.76 9.25 -7.74
C GLN A 293 11.36 8.81 -8.20
N PRO A 294 10.92 9.07 -9.46
CA PRO A 294 9.64 8.57 -9.96
C PRO A 294 9.53 7.05 -10.00
N LEU A 295 10.65 6.32 -10.05
CA LEU A 295 10.62 4.85 -9.99
C LEU A 295 10.14 4.41 -8.62
N SER A 296 9.04 3.66 -8.58
CA SER A 296 8.54 3.08 -7.35
C SER A 296 9.49 1.98 -6.85
N VAL A 297 9.39 1.63 -5.56
CA VAL A 297 10.17 0.51 -4.99
C VAL A 297 9.85 -0.80 -5.72
N TRP A 298 8.58 -1.01 -6.09
CA TRP A 298 8.16 -2.17 -6.88
C TRP A 298 8.85 -2.22 -8.25
N VAL A 299 8.90 -1.09 -8.97
CA VAL A 299 9.59 -1.02 -10.27
C VAL A 299 11.07 -1.36 -10.13
N ILE A 300 11.72 -0.90 -9.06
CA ILE A 300 13.12 -1.25 -8.78
C ILE A 300 13.30 -2.75 -8.54
N GLU A 301 12.43 -3.36 -7.73
CA GLU A 301 12.46 -4.80 -7.45
C GLU A 301 12.28 -5.62 -8.73
N TYR A 302 11.29 -5.26 -9.55
CA TYR A 302 11.02 -5.93 -10.80
C TYR A 302 12.15 -5.73 -11.81
N LEU A 303 12.71 -4.52 -11.92
CA LEU A 303 13.82 -4.23 -12.82
C LEU A 303 15.10 -4.99 -12.44
N ALA A 304 15.38 -5.10 -11.14
CA ALA A 304 16.48 -5.93 -10.66
C ALA A 304 16.29 -7.41 -11.01
N HIS A 305 15.09 -7.94 -10.79
CA HIS A 305 14.75 -9.31 -11.18
C HIS A 305 14.85 -9.51 -12.70
N PHE A 306 14.29 -8.59 -13.50
CA PHE A 306 14.36 -8.61 -14.96
C PHE A 306 15.80 -8.66 -15.45
N ALA A 307 16.65 -7.78 -14.93
CA ALA A 307 18.04 -7.71 -15.35
C ALA A 307 18.80 -9.02 -15.06
N VAL A 308 18.51 -9.67 -13.94
CA VAL A 308 19.17 -10.92 -13.53
C VAL A 308 18.61 -12.13 -14.28
N MET A 309 17.29 -12.27 -14.36
CA MET A 309 16.62 -13.53 -14.74
C MET A 309 16.16 -13.58 -16.19
N ASN A 310 15.86 -12.45 -16.82
CA ASN A 310 15.34 -12.44 -18.19
C ASN A 310 16.48 -12.60 -19.20
N THR A 311 17.11 -13.76 -19.29
CA THR A 311 18.24 -14.02 -20.20
C THR A 311 17.87 -15.03 -21.28
N SER A 312 18.53 -14.95 -22.44
CA SER A 312 18.28 -15.86 -23.56
C SER A 312 18.53 -17.34 -23.20
N ASN A 313 19.48 -17.60 -22.30
CA ASN A 313 19.84 -18.94 -21.81
C ASN A 313 19.14 -19.34 -20.50
N ARG A 314 18.25 -18.48 -19.97
CA ARG A 314 17.55 -18.67 -18.68
C ARG A 314 18.47 -18.90 -17.48
N GLN A 315 19.74 -18.49 -17.57
CA GLN A 315 20.67 -18.52 -16.46
C GLN A 315 20.75 -17.14 -15.82
N PRO A 316 20.78 -17.04 -14.47
CA PRO A 316 20.92 -15.77 -13.79
C PRO A 316 22.22 -15.05 -14.17
N LEU A 317 22.14 -13.77 -14.51
CA LEU A 317 23.34 -12.95 -14.71
C LEU A 317 24.07 -12.70 -13.37
N PRO A 318 25.42 -12.68 -13.38
CA PRO A 318 26.19 -12.18 -12.25
C PRO A 318 25.85 -10.71 -11.93
N LEU A 319 26.14 -10.29 -10.70
CA LEU A 319 25.65 -9.01 -10.17
C LEU A 319 26.18 -7.78 -10.93
N GLY A 320 27.44 -7.75 -11.35
CA GLY A 320 28.01 -6.64 -12.13
C GLY A 320 27.36 -6.46 -13.52
N PRO A 321 27.32 -7.52 -14.36
CA PRO A 321 26.59 -7.50 -15.62
C PRO A 321 25.10 -7.13 -15.45
N ALA A 322 24.42 -7.69 -14.45
CA ALA A 322 23.03 -7.36 -14.16
C ALA A 322 22.86 -5.87 -13.78
N PHE A 323 23.76 -5.33 -12.96
CA PHE A 323 23.78 -3.92 -12.60
C PHE A 323 23.94 -3.02 -13.83
N ARG A 324 24.86 -3.33 -14.73
CA ARG A 324 25.02 -2.57 -15.98
C ARG A 324 23.74 -2.65 -16.82
N ARG A 325 23.20 -3.85 -17.00
CA ARG A 325 22.01 -4.11 -17.81
C ARG A 325 20.80 -3.27 -17.38
N VAL A 326 20.64 -3.01 -16.08
CA VAL A 326 19.59 -2.11 -15.58
C VAL A 326 19.67 -0.75 -16.26
N PHE A 327 20.86 -0.15 -16.34
CA PHE A 327 21.04 1.16 -16.96
C PHE A 327 20.98 1.11 -18.48
N GLU A 328 21.45 0.03 -19.09
CA GLU A 328 21.27 -0.20 -20.53
C GLU A 328 19.77 -0.24 -20.88
N ALA A 329 18.97 -1.03 -20.15
CA ALA A 329 17.53 -1.14 -20.36
C ALA A 329 16.79 0.20 -20.15
N LEU A 330 17.19 0.98 -19.13
CA LEU A 330 16.66 2.33 -18.93
C LEU A 330 17.04 3.25 -20.11
N SER A 331 18.27 3.15 -20.60
CA SER A 331 18.80 3.98 -21.69
C SER A 331 18.20 3.63 -23.06
N THR A 332 17.79 2.37 -23.26
CA THR A 332 17.09 1.93 -24.49
C THR A 332 15.60 2.26 -24.48
N GLY A 333 15.13 2.98 -23.45
CA GLY A 333 13.78 3.53 -23.41
C GLY A 333 12.73 2.58 -22.89
N MET A 334 13.08 1.61 -22.03
CA MET A 334 12.14 0.66 -21.43
C MET A 334 10.92 1.31 -20.76
N PHE A 335 11.02 2.58 -20.32
CA PHE A 335 9.93 3.36 -19.74
C PHE A 335 9.50 4.60 -20.54
N VAL A 336 10.03 4.81 -21.76
CA VAL A 336 9.78 6.04 -22.54
C VAL A 336 8.42 6.01 -23.26
N ASP A 337 7.86 4.82 -23.48
CA ASP A 337 6.51 4.60 -23.97
C ASP A 337 5.95 3.34 -23.29
N LEU A 338 4.75 3.40 -22.70
CA LEU A 338 4.05 2.28 -22.01
C LEU A 338 4.14 0.94 -22.78
N LEU A 339 5.20 0.18 -22.55
CA LEU A 339 5.44 -1.14 -23.13
C LEU A 339 5.00 -2.27 -22.20
N ILE A 340 4.59 -1.93 -20.98
CA ILE A 340 4.26 -2.92 -19.95
C ILE A 340 2.98 -2.45 -19.22
N PRO A 341 1.80 -3.02 -19.53
CA PRO A 341 0.54 -2.75 -18.81
C PRO A 341 0.53 -3.30 -17.37
N PHE A 342 1.68 -3.64 -16.79
CA PHE A 342 1.81 -4.26 -15.46
C PHE A 342 2.35 -3.31 -14.36
N PHE A 343 2.56 -2.03 -14.66
CA PHE A 343 3.16 -1.08 -13.69
C PHE A 343 2.21 -0.04 -13.09
N SER A 344 0.91 -0.08 -13.42
CA SER A 344 -0.12 0.78 -12.82
C SER A 344 -0.87 0.07 -11.71
#